data_AF-A0A4U7DAK7-F1
#
_entry.id   AF-A0A4U7DAK7-F1
#
_cell.length_a   1.000
_cell.length_b   1.000
_cell.length_c   1.000
_cell.angle_alpha   90.00
_cell.angle_beta   90.00
_cell.angle_gamma   90.00
#
_symmetry.space_group_name_H-M   'P 1'
#
loop_
_entity.id
_entity.type
_entity.pdbx_description
1 polymer ?
#
loop_
_entity_poly.entity_id
_entity_poly.type
_entity_poly.pdbx_seq_one_letter_code
_entity_poly.pdbx_strand_id
1 'polypeptide(L)'
;STAERAGRVERRPGVALPVSGGNADATAGEPAADEADPVPSRAEALAASTLARTRYSGDPAAARDALAPLGLPADLDSDDRRRFASLVAVDAVDGDDASARAASAVERALRPYVTDGPFETVGGYADVLDALAREAPGTGIALALASDPDASLRTAALDAWLRHGLAAHRALDDAAVGRYDGCVVARVDASPAVLPTVARLVRDFRSPEPVAVALDETAGRLAVAATGGGSAAGDAAVDRIGLGDACRTAAGEAGGDGWGTPVRGGIAVDDGDITAALAALREAI
;
A
#
# COMPACT_ATOMS: atom_id res chain seq x y z
N SER A 1 -2.51 9.20 -22.36
CA SER A 1 -1.27 8.42 -22.52
C SER A 1 -1.29 7.66 -23.84
N THR A 2 -0.17 7.07 -24.29
CA THR A 2 -0.15 6.22 -25.51
C THR A 2 -0.99 4.95 -25.35
N ALA A 3 -1.11 4.41 -24.14
CA ALA A 3 -1.97 3.28 -23.83
C ALA A 3 -3.47 3.61 -23.93
N GLU A 4 -3.90 4.79 -23.46
CA GLU A 4 -5.28 5.27 -23.66
C GLU A 4 -5.60 5.46 -25.14
N ARG A 5 -4.67 6.05 -25.90
CA ARG A 5 -4.82 6.23 -27.36
C ARG A 5 -4.87 4.90 -28.12
N ALA A 6 -4.30 3.83 -27.55
CA ALA A 6 -4.36 2.48 -28.08
C ALA A 6 -5.59 1.69 -27.59
N GLY A 7 -6.48 2.30 -26.78
CA GLY A 7 -7.67 1.66 -26.24
C GLY A 7 -7.40 0.54 -25.23
N ARG A 8 -6.17 0.42 -24.70
CA ARG A 8 -5.79 -0.64 -23.76
C ARG A 8 -6.11 -0.32 -22.30
N VAL A 9 -6.32 0.96 -22.01
CA VAL A 9 -6.74 1.41 -20.69
C VAL A 9 -7.84 2.44 -20.81
N GLU A 10 -8.81 2.38 -19.91
CA GLU A 10 -9.89 3.35 -19.82
C GLU A 10 -10.04 3.85 -18.38
N ARG A 11 -10.24 5.16 -18.20
CA ARG A 11 -10.48 5.73 -16.88
C ARG A 11 -11.97 5.71 -16.54
N ARG A 12 -12.35 5.04 -15.45
CA ARG A 12 -13.77 4.91 -15.04
C ARG A 12 -13.97 5.20 -13.55
N PRO A 13 -15.19 5.54 -13.09
CA PRO A 13 -15.54 5.52 -11.67
C PRO A 13 -15.20 4.17 -11.03
N GLY A 14 -14.77 4.18 -9.77
CA GLY A 14 -14.43 2.98 -9.03
C GLY A 14 -13.19 3.18 -8.14
N VAL A 15 -12.75 2.06 -7.59
CA VAL A 15 -11.57 1.93 -6.73
C VAL A 15 -10.58 1.00 -7.45
N ALA A 16 -9.31 1.37 -7.45
CA ALA A 16 -8.22 0.57 -7.99
C ALA A 16 -8.03 -0.67 -7.09
N LEU A 17 -8.48 -1.82 -7.57
CA LEU A 17 -8.23 -3.12 -6.95
C LEU A 17 -7.68 -4.08 -8.02
N PRO A 18 -6.86 -5.07 -7.64
CA PRO A 18 -6.39 -6.07 -8.59
C PRO A 18 -7.54 -6.95 -9.10
N VAL A 19 -8.58 -7.11 -8.26
CA VAL A 19 -9.80 -7.83 -8.56
C VAL A 19 -10.98 -7.05 -7.98
N SER A 20 -12.09 -6.97 -8.70
CA SER A 20 -13.34 -6.37 -8.21
C SER A 20 -14.09 -7.30 -7.27
N GLY A 21 -13.67 -8.56 -7.16
CA GLY A 21 -14.32 -9.62 -6.39
C GLY A 21 -15.67 -10.01 -7.01
N GLY A 22 -15.79 -11.22 -7.53
CA GLY A 22 -17.08 -11.88 -7.63
C GLY A 22 -17.42 -12.40 -6.24
N ASN A 23 -18.60 -12.11 -5.71
CA ASN A 23 -19.05 -12.85 -4.54
C ASN A 23 -19.83 -14.07 -5.01
N ALA A 24 -19.51 -15.19 -4.37
CA ALA A 24 -20.33 -16.37 -4.23
C ALA A 24 -21.75 -15.98 -3.78
N ASP A 25 -22.62 -15.68 -4.73
CA ASP A 25 -24.03 -16.01 -4.58
C ASP A 25 -24.19 -17.44 -5.09
N ALA A 26 -23.61 -18.38 -4.31
CA ALA A 26 -24.19 -19.71 -4.25
C ALA A 26 -25.57 -19.49 -3.62
N THR A 27 -26.57 -19.36 -4.48
CA THR A 27 -27.98 -19.49 -4.15
C THR A 27 -28.15 -20.48 -3.01
N ALA A 28 -28.78 -20.05 -1.92
CA ALA A 28 -29.14 -20.85 -0.74
C ALA A 28 -29.17 -22.37 -0.99
N GLY A 29 -28.01 -22.99 -0.82
CA GLY A 29 -27.72 -24.39 -1.06
C GLY A 29 -26.35 -24.63 -0.47
N GLU A 30 -26.26 -25.58 0.46
CA GLU A 30 -25.04 -25.85 1.23
C GLU A 30 -23.81 -25.91 0.31
N PRO A 31 -22.76 -25.11 0.57
CA PRO A 31 -21.57 -25.15 -0.26
C PRO A 31 -20.91 -26.51 -0.09
N ALA A 32 -20.75 -27.24 -1.20
CA ALA A 32 -19.83 -28.37 -1.25
C ALA A 32 -18.44 -27.85 -0.86
N ALA A 33 -17.85 -28.42 0.18
CA ALA A 33 -16.72 -27.86 0.91
C ALA A 33 -15.36 -27.91 0.16
N ASP A 34 -15.31 -27.86 -1.17
CA ASP A 34 -14.06 -28.14 -1.91
C ASP A 34 -13.75 -27.30 -3.16
N GLU A 35 -14.49 -26.23 -3.47
CA GLU A 35 -14.08 -25.27 -4.52
C GLU A 35 -14.28 -23.83 -4.04
N ALA A 36 -13.45 -23.40 -3.09
CA ALA A 36 -13.28 -21.97 -2.85
C ALA A 36 -12.66 -21.35 -4.11
N ASP A 37 -13.34 -20.34 -4.68
CA ASP A 37 -12.77 -19.56 -5.78
C ASP A 37 -11.45 -18.93 -5.29
N PRO A 38 -10.30 -19.19 -5.94
CA PRO A 38 -8.99 -18.71 -5.50
C PRO A 38 -8.83 -17.18 -5.59
N VAL A 39 -9.87 -16.48 -6.03
CA VAL A 39 -9.90 -15.02 -6.17
C VAL A 39 -10.40 -14.37 -4.88
N PRO A 40 -9.67 -13.39 -4.29
CA PRO A 40 -10.15 -12.70 -3.11
C PRO A 40 -11.44 -11.94 -3.40
N SER A 41 -12.36 -12.00 -2.45
CA SER A 41 -13.58 -11.21 -2.47
C SER A 41 -13.27 -9.71 -2.47
N ARG A 42 -14.26 -8.88 -2.84
CA ARG A 42 -14.12 -7.43 -2.84
C ARG A 42 -13.71 -6.86 -1.48
N ALA A 43 -14.22 -7.45 -0.40
CA ALA A 43 -13.90 -7.06 0.97
C ALA A 43 -12.45 -7.41 1.32
N GLU A 44 -11.97 -8.59 0.94
CA GLU A 44 -10.57 -8.99 1.15
C GLU A 44 -9.62 -8.12 0.35
N ALA A 45 -9.94 -7.86 -0.92
CA ALA A 45 -9.13 -7.00 -1.77
C ALA A 45 -9.06 -5.56 -1.23
N LEU A 46 -10.20 -5.04 -0.73
CA LEU A 46 -10.27 -3.71 -0.13
C LEU A 46 -9.50 -3.62 1.20
N ALA A 47 -9.62 -4.64 2.06
CA ALA A 47 -8.90 -4.68 3.33
C ALA A 47 -7.38 -4.78 3.16
N ALA A 48 -6.92 -5.47 2.12
CA ALA A 48 -5.49 -5.64 1.84
C ALA A 48 -4.89 -4.50 1.00
N SER A 49 -5.67 -3.77 0.22
CA SER A 49 -5.11 -2.75 -0.67
C SER A 49 -4.31 -1.70 0.11
N THR A 50 -3.14 -1.38 -0.41
CA THR A 50 -2.24 -0.40 0.20
C THR A 50 -2.32 0.96 -0.51
N LEU A 51 -3.25 1.11 -1.45
CA LEU A 51 -3.53 2.36 -2.17
C LEU A 51 -4.38 3.34 -1.36
N ALA A 52 -5.10 2.84 -0.35
CA ALA A 52 -5.90 3.61 0.59
C ALA A 52 -5.69 3.09 2.02
N ARG A 53 -5.92 3.96 2.99
CA ARG A 53 -6.08 3.58 4.40
C ARG A 53 -7.44 4.08 4.87
N THR A 54 -8.22 3.19 5.46
CA THR A 54 -9.58 3.41 5.97
C THR A 54 -9.75 2.61 7.26
N ARG A 55 -10.79 2.85 8.06
CA ARG A 55 -11.00 2.13 9.34
C ARG A 55 -11.04 0.58 9.25
N TYR A 56 -11.30 0.02 8.07
CA TYR A 56 -11.39 -1.43 7.85
C TYR A 56 -10.18 -2.04 7.12
N SER A 57 -9.14 -1.26 6.79
CA SER A 57 -7.93 -1.87 6.20
C SER A 57 -7.24 -2.77 7.23
N GLY A 58 -6.76 -3.94 6.80
CA GLY A 58 -6.24 -5.00 7.68
C GLY A 58 -7.28 -6.00 8.20
N ASP A 59 -8.58 -5.69 8.05
CA ASP A 59 -9.69 -6.52 8.53
C ASP A 59 -10.74 -6.78 7.44
N PRO A 60 -10.68 -7.95 6.76
CA PRO A 60 -11.67 -8.35 5.76
C PRO A 60 -13.10 -8.45 6.29
N ALA A 61 -13.31 -8.73 7.59
CA ALA A 61 -14.64 -8.78 8.19
C ALA A 61 -15.21 -7.37 8.33
N ALA A 62 -14.44 -6.43 8.89
CA ALA A 62 -14.83 -5.02 8.97
C ALA A 62 -15.06 -4.41 7.58
N ALA A 63 -14.27 -4.79 6.58
CA ALA A 63 -14.46 -4.32 5.21
C ALA A 63 -15.77 -4.84 4.60
N ARG A 64 -16.15 -6.09 4.90
CA ARG A 64 -17.43 -6.66 4.49
C ARG A 64 -18.60 -5.92 5.14
N ASP A 65 -18.49 -5.64 6.43
CA ASP A 65 -19.52 -4.91 7.18
C ASP A 65 -19.68 -3.47 6.67
N ALA A 66 -18.57 -2.80 6.31
CA ALA A 66 -18.61 -1.47 5.70
C ALA A 66 -19.25 -1.46 4.30
N LEU A 67 -19.07 -2.54 3.52
CA LEU A 67 -19.64 -2.66 2.17
C LEU A 67 -21.10 -3.13 2.16
N ALA A 68 -21.56 -3.85 3.19
CA ALA A 68 -22.90 -4.43 3.25
C ALA A 68 -24.04 -3.40 3.02
N PRO A 69 -24.01 -2.18 3.60
CA PRO A 69 -25.06 -1.18 3.38
C PRO A 69 -25.19 -0.70 1.93
N LEU A 70 -24.13 -0.84 1.12
CA LEU A 70 -24.17 -0.43 -0.28
C LEU A 70 -24.94 -1.42 -1.17
N GLY A 71 -25.11 -2.67 -0.72
CA GLY A 71 -25.82 -3.71 -1.46
C GLY A 71 -25.24 -3.97 -2.85
N LEU A 72 -23.91 -3.89 -2.98
CA LEU A 72 -23.24 -3.92 -4.28
C LEU A 72 -23.34 -5.31 -4.94
N PRO A 73 -23.79 -5.40 -6.20
CA PRO A 73 -23.81 -6.66 -6.94
C PRO A 73 -22.39 -7.17 -7.24
N ALA A 74 -22.29 -8.38 -7.81
CA ALA A 74 -21.03 -8.90 -8.33
C ALA A 74 -20.52 -8.00 -9.48
N ASP A 75 -21.38 -7.73 -10.46
CA ASP A 75 -21.09 -6.84 -11.59
C ASP A 75 -21.53 -5.41 -11.31
N LEU A 76 -20.58 -4.51 -11.09
CA LEU A 76 -20.86 -3.13 -10.72
C LEU A 76 -21.13 -2.25 -11.95
N ASP A 77 -22.29 -1.59 -11.95
CA ASP A 77 -22.55 -0.52 -12.89
C ASP A 77 -21.78 0.77 -12.53
N SER A 78 -22.00 1.86 -13.27
CA SER A 78 -21.31 3.13 -13.01
C SER A 78 -21.69 3.79 -11.68
N ASP A 79 -22.93 3.59 -11.24
CA ASP A 79 -23.44 4.19 -10.02
C ASP A 79 -23.02 3.39 -8.80
N ASP A 80 -23.01 2.06 -8.89
CA ASP A 80 -22.39 1.15 -7.93
C ASP A 80 -20.93 1.49 -7.70
N ARG A 81 -20.16 1.62 -8.79
CA ARG A 81 -18.75 2.01 -8.73
C ARG A 81 -18.54 3.39 -8.12
N ARG A 82 -19.46 4.33 -8.37
CA ARG A 82 -19.42 5.66 -7.76
C ARG A 82 -19.70 5.60 -6.26
N ARG A 83 -20.74 4.88 -5.83
CA ARG A 83 -21.08 4.69 -4.42
C ARG A 83 -19.93 4.04 -3.65
N PHE A 84 -19.33 2.99 -4.22
CA PHE A 84 -18.17 2.34 -3.65
C PHE A 84 -16.97 3.30 -3.52
N ALA A 85 -16.63 4.01 -4.60
CA ALA A 85 -15.55 5.00 -4.58
C ALA A 85 -15.80 6.13 -3.57
N SER A 86 -17.05 6.58 -3.43
CA SER A 86 -17.43 7.60 -2.45
C SER A 86 -17.26 7.13 -1.01
N LEU A 87 -17.63 5.89 -0.68
CA LEU A 87 -17.38 5.31 0.64
C LEU A 87 -15.89 5.34 0.98
N VAL A 88 -15.04 4.79 0.09
CA VAL A 88 -13.58 4.75 0.29
C VAL A 88 -12.99 6.16 0.41
N ALA A 89 -13.45 7.11 -0.40
CA ALA A 89 -12.95 8.48 -0.36
C ALA A 89 -13.26 9.17 0.98
N VAL A 90 -14.49 9.03 1.49
CA VAL A 90 -14.91 9.60 2.77
C VAL A 90 -14.16 8.93 3.92
N ASP A 91 -14.16 7.60 3.96
CA ASP A 91 -13.55 6.85 5.06
C ASP A 91 -12.02 6.98 5.13
N ALA A 92 -11.37 7.36 4.03
CA ALA A 92 -9.93 7.62 4.02
C ALA A 92 -9.53 8.98 4.59
N VAL A 93 -10.45 9.94 4.63
CA VAL A 93 -10.16 11.32 5.10
C VAL A 93 -10.84 11.65 6.44
N ASP A 94 -11.83 10.87 6.84
CA ASP A 94 -12.62 11.06 8.07
C ASP A 94 -12.08 10.28 9.28
N GLY A 95 -10.92 9.64 9.14
CA GLY A 95 -10.27 8.95 10.25
C GLY A 95 -9.70 9.95 11.28
N ASP A 96 -9.79 9.62 12.57
CA ASP A 96 -9.27 10.48 13.65
C ASP A 96 -7.78 10.84 13.50
N ASP A 97 -7.00 9.90 12.96
CA ASP A 97 -5.56 10.09 12.68
C ASP A 97 -5.28 10.54 11.23
N ALA A 98 -6.31 10.88 10.43
CA ALA A 98 -6.12 11.23 9.03
C ALA A 98 -5.40 12.58 8.88
N SER A 99 -4.31 12.58 8.12
CA SER A 99 -3.59 13.79 7.75
C SER A 99 -4.31 14.54 6.63
N ALA A 100 -4.05 15.85 6.49
CA ALA A 100 -4.52 16.64 5.34
C ALA A 100 -4.08 16.05 3.98
N ARG A 101 -3.00 15.26 3.95
CA ARG A 101 -2.48 14.61 2.75
C ARG A 101 -3.26 13.37 2.34
N ALA A 102 -4.11 12.82 3.22
CA ALA A 102 -4.91 11.63 2.94
C ALA A 102 -5.83 11.82 1.72
N ALA A 103 -6.40 13.02 1.53
CA ALA A 103 -7.25 13.34 0.39
C ALA A 103 -6.51 13.18 -0.95
N SER A 104 -5.31 13.76 -1.08
CA SER A 104 -4.50 13.60 -2.30
C SER A 104 -3.92 12.20 -2.43
N ALA A 105 -3.69 11.48 -1.32
CA ALA A 105 -3.20 10.12 -1.35
C ALA A 105 -4.26 9.14 -1.87
N VAL A 106 -5.50 9.23 -1.39
CA VAL A 106 -6.59 8.33 -1.79
C VAL A 106 -6.99 8.51 -3.25
N GLU A 107 -6.76 9.68 -3.86
CA GLU A 107 -7.00 9.90 -5.30
C GLU A 107 -6.28 8.89 -6.20
N ARG A 108 -5.15 8.31 -5.76
CA ARG A 108 -4.43 7.26 -6.50
C ARG A 108 -5.22 5.95 -6.58
N ALA A 109 -6.09 5.69 -5.60
CA ALA A 109 -7.01 4.58 -5.61
C ALA A 109 -8.30 4.89 -6.39
N LEU A 110 -8.67 6.17 -6.54
CA LEU A 110 -9.96 6.55 -7.14
C LEU A 110 -9.85 6.75 -8.65
N ARG A 111 -10.97 6.50 -9.35
CA ARG A 111 -11.06 6.66 -10.81
C ARG A 111 -9.96 5.88 -11.55
N PRO A 112 -9.87 4.55 -11.33
CA PRO A 112 -8.78 3.74 -11.86
C PRO A 112 -8.76 3.69 -13.38
N TYR A 113 -7.58 3.37 -13.91
CA TYR A 113 -7.43 2.86 -15.26
C TYR A 113 -7.76 1.37 -15.25
N VAL A 114 -8.91 1.00 -15.82
CA VAL A 114 -9.21 -0.41 -16.12
C VAL A 114 -8.38 -0.86 -17.32
N THR A 115 -7.99 -2.12 -17.34
CA THR A 115 -7.13 -2.72 -18.37
C THR A 115 -7.61 -4.13 -18.70
N ASP A 116 -7.27 -4.60 -19.89
CA ASP A 116 -7.44 -5.99 -20.35
C ASP A 116 -6.27 -6.92 -19.94
N GLY A 117 -5.45 -6.48 -18.99
CA GLY A 117 -4.29 -7.21 -18.50
C GLY A 117 -4.64 -8.26 -17.42
N PRO A 118 -3.63 -8.80 -16.72
CA PRO A 118 -3.83 -9.89 -15.75
C PRO A 118 -4.65 -9.51 -14.51
N PHE A 119 -4.86 -8.21 -14.30
CA PHE A 119 -5.68 -7.65 -13.24
C PHE A 119 -6.55 -6.53 -13.78
N GLU A 120 -7.63 -6.24 -13.07
CA GLU A 120 -8.70 -5.40 -13.58
C GLU A 120 -8.32 -3.92 -13.68
N THR A 121 -7.37 -3.47 -12.85
CA THR A 121 -6.92 -2.09 -12.84
C THR A 121 -5.40 -1.98 -12.83
N VAL A 122 -4.87 -0.95 -13.51
CA VAL A 122 -3.43 -0.64 -13.50
C VAL A 122 -2.94 -0.35 -12.08
N GLY A 123 -3.74 0.37 -11.27
CA GLY A 123 -3.41 0.68 -9.88
C GLY A 123 -3.36 -0.58 -9.02
N GLY A 124 -4.34 -1.47 -9.15
CA GLY A 124 -4.36 -2.76 -8.46
C GLY A 124 -3.19 -3.66 -8.87
N TYR A 125 -2.85 -3.69 -10.17
CA TYR A 125 -1.67 -4.43 -10.62
C TYR A 125 -0.38 -3.86 -10.04
N ALA A 126 -0.23 -2.53 -10.02
CA ALA A 126 0.93 -1.89 -9.40
C ALA A 126 1.05 -2.17 -7.90
N ASP A 127 -0.08 -2.24 -7.19
CA ASP A 127 -0.13 -2.64 -5.76
C ASP A 127 0.36 -4.08 -5.57
N VAL A 128 -0.10 -5.02 -6.41
CA VAL A 128 0.39 -6.41 -6.43
C VAL A 128 1.90 -6.48 -6.70
N LEU A 129 2.40 -5.75 -7.70
CA LEU A 129 3.82 -5.74 -8.04
C LEU A 129 4.69 -5.13 -6.93
N ASP A 130 4.22 -4.09 -6.23
CA ASP A 130 4.94 -3.48 -5.10
C ASP A 130 5.10 -4.51 -3.96
N ALA A 131 4.04 -5.27 -3.63
CA ALA A 131 4.12 -6.35 -2.65
C ALA A 131 5.08 -7.46 -3.12
N LEU A 132 4.94 -7.94 -4.35
CA LEU A 132 5.76 -9.02 -4.89
C LEU A 132 7.24 -8.68 -4.98
N ALA A 133 7.59 -7.43 -5.26
CA ALA A 133 8.99 -7.00 -5.30
C ALA A 133 9.73 -7.24 -3.97
N ARG A 134 9.00 -7.33 -2.84
CA ARG A 134 9.56 -7.52 -1.50
C ARG A 134 9.35 -8.93 -0.96
N GLU A 135 8.20 -9.52 -1.25
CA GLU A 135 7.82 -10.84 -0.71
C GLU A 135 8.24 -12.01 -1.61
N ALA A 136 8.11 -11.85 -2.92
CA ALA A 136 8.30 -12.93 -3.89
C ALA A 136 8.75 -12.38 -5.26
N PRO A 137 9.98 -11.81 -5.36
CA PRO A 137 10.43 -11.11 -6.56
C PRO A 137 10.48 -12.01 -7.81
N GLY A 138 10.73 -13.31 -7.65
CA GLY A 138 10.65 -14.28 -8.76
C GLY A 138 9.24 -14.39 -9.35
N THR A 139 8.21 -14.42 -8.50
CA THR A 139 6.80 -14.38 -8.93
C THR A 139 6.47 -13.06 -9.59
N GLY A 140 6.98 -11.94 -9.05
CA GLY A 140 6.81 -10.61 -9.66
C GLY A 140 7.38 -10.51 -11.07
N ILE A 141 8.58 -11.04 -11.30
CA ILE A 141 9.21 -11.09 -12.63
C ILE A 141 8.42 -11.99 -13.57
N ALA A 142 8.03 -13.20 -13.13
CA ALA A 142 7.24 -14.12 -13.94
C ALA A 142 5.91 -13.48 -14.39
N LEU A 143 5.22 -12.80 -13.47
CA LEU A 143 3.97 -12.10 -13.73
C LEU A 143 4.14 -10.91 -14.68
N ALA A 144 5.22 -10.14 -14.55
CA ALA A 144 5.51 -9.00 -15.42
C ALA A 144 5.85 -9.39 -16.87
N LEU A 145 6.45 -10.57 -17.07
CA LEU A 145 6.80 -11.09 -18.39
C LEU A 145 5.63 -11.83 -19.06
N ALA A 146 4.69 -12.35 -18.28
CA ALA A 146 3.53 -13.06 -18.79
C ALA A 146 2.53 -12.09 -19.42
N SER A 147 2.30 -12.23 -20.72
CA SER A 147 1.21 -11.50 -21.40
C SER A 147 -0.17 -12.07 -21.05
N ASP A 148 -0.22 -13.35 -20.69
CA ASP A 148 -1.40 -14.08 -20.23
C ASP A 148 -0.95 -15.09 -19.14
N PRO A 149 -0.85 -14.67 -17.87
CA PRO A 149 -0.40 -15.54 -16.79
C PRO A 149 -1.45 -16.61 -16.48
N ASP A 150 -1.00 -17.85 -16.28
CA ASP A 150 -1.89 -18.91 -15.85
C ASP A 150 -2.49 -18.64 -14.45
N ALA A 151 -3.55 -19.37 -14.13
CA ALA A 151 -4.29 -19.22 -12.88
C ALA A 151 -3.39 -19.44 -11.65
N SER A 152 -2.40 -20.34 -11.72
CA SER A 152 -1.53 -20.64 -10.58
C SER A 152 -0.59 -19.46 -10.26
N LEU A 153 -0.03 -18.83 -11.29
CA LEU A 153 0.80 -17.64 -11.15
C LEU A 153 -0.02 -16.45 -10.64
N ARG A 154 -1.25 -16.28 -11.13
CA ARG A 154 -2.17 -15.25 -10.65
C ARG A 154 -2.56 -15.45 -9.19
N THR A 155 -2.88 -16.68 -8.79
CA THR A 155 -3.21 -17.03 -7.39
C THR A 155 -2.03 -16.81 -6.46
N ALA A 156 -0.82 -17.25 -6.84
CA ALA A 156 0.38 -17.01 -6.05
C ALA A 156 0.68 -15.52 -5.87
N ALA A 157 0.42 -14.72 -6.91
CA ALA A 157 0.56 -13.27 -6.85
C ALA A 157 -0.45 -12.61 -5.88
N LEU A 158 -1.72 -13.01 -5.96
CA LEU A 158 -2.78 -12.49 -5.10
C LEU A 158 -2.61 -12.91 -3.64
N ASP A 159 -2.20 -14.15 -3.36
CA ASP A 159 -1.92 -14.60 -2.00
C ASP A 159 -0.77 -13.80 -1.34
N ALA A 160 0.33 -13.61 -2.07
CA ALA A 160 1.45 -12.82 -1.57
C ALA A 160 1.06 -11.36 -1.31
N TRP A 161 0.30 -10.75 -2.23
CA TRP A 161 -0.21 -9.40 -2.06
C TRP A 161 -1.20 -9.29 -0.88
N LEU A 162 -2.13 -10.22 -0.75
CA LEU A 162 -3.13 -10.23 0.32
C LEU A 162 -2.46 -10.33 1.69
N ARG A 163 -1.52 -11.28 1.86
CA ARG A 163 -0.74 -11.43 3.09
C ARG A 163 0.05 -10.16 3.41
N HIS A 164 0.73 -9.58 2.43
CA HIS A 164 1.52 -8.37 2.60
C HIS A 164 0.67 -7.17 3.04
N GLY A 165 -0.42 -6.91 2.33
CA GLY A 165 -1.32 -5.79 2.59
C GLY A 165 -1.97 -5.88 3.96
N LEU A 166 -2.48 -7.06 4.33
CA LEU A 166 -3.05 -7.29 5.66
C LEU A 166 -2.01 -7.14 6.77
N ALA A 167 -0.78 -7.64 6.58
CA ALA A 167 0.31 -7.48 7.53
C ALA A 167 0.69 -6.00 7.72
N ALA A 168 0.76 -5.22 6.64
CA ALA A 168 1.10 -3.80 6.70
C ALA A 168 0.08 -2.97 7.48
N HIS A 169 -1.21 -3.21 7.25
CA HIS A 169 -2.27 -2.49 7.96
C HIS A 169 -2.34 -2.89 9.44
N ARG A 170 -2.21 -4.19 9.77
CA ARG A 170 -2.18 -4.65 11.17
C ARG A 170 -0.98 -4.10 11.93
N ALA A 171 0.21 -4.16 11.34
CA ALA A 171 1.40 -3.56 11.93
C ALA A 171 1.24 -2.06 12.21
N LEU A 172 0.53 -1.34 11.34
CA LEU A 172 0.24 0.08 11.54
C LEU A 172 -0.82 0.33 12.63
N ASP A 173 -1.76 -0.58 12.84
CA ASP A 173 -2.77 -0.46 13.90
C ASP A 173 -2.23 -0.79 15.29
N ASP A 174 -1.30 -1.72 15.37
CA ASP A 174 -0.59 -2.04 16.61
C ASP A 174 0.57 -1.07 16.90
N ALA A 175 0.83 -0.11 16.01
CA ALA A 175 2.01 0.77 16.07
C ALA A 175 1.96 1.76 17.24
N ALA A 176 3.09 1.89 17.95
CA ALA A 176 3.33 3.03 18.83
C ALA A 176 3.87 4.22 18.01
N VAL A 177 3.03 5.24 17.81
CA VAL A 177 3.36 6.40 16.96
C VAL A 177 3.86 7.58 17.79
N GLY A 178 5.05 8.09 17.44
CA GLY A 178 5.63 9.31 18.00
C GLY A 178 5.87 10.37 16.93
N ARG A 179 5.49 11.62 17.21
CA ARG A 179 5.77 12.76 16.33
C ARG A 179 6.99 13.52 16.83
N TYR A 180 7.88 13.87 15.91
CA TYR A 180 9.07 14.66 16.10
C TYR A 180 9.10 15.80 15.07
N ASP A 181 9.96 16.79 15.26
CA ASP A 181 10.13 17.87 14.28
C ASP A 181 10.55 17.29 12.93
N GLY A 182 9.78 17.57 11.87
CA GLY A 182 10.02 17.06 10.52
C GLY A 182 9.72 15.58 10.26
N CYS A 183 9.37 14.78 11.28
CA CYS A 183 9.22 13.32 11.13
C CYS A 183 8.21 12.67 12.08
N VAL A 184 7.43 11.70 11.57
CA VAL A 184 6.63 10.77 12.38
C VAL A 184 7.28 9.39 12.39
N VAL A 185 7.43 8.79 13.58
CA VAL A 185 7.98 7.44 13.74
C VAL A 185 6.86 6.51 14.23
N ALA A 186 6.56 5.48 13.44
CA ALA A 186 5.73 4.36 13.84
C ALA A 186 6.64 3.20 14.25
N ARG A 187 6.59 2.82 15.53
CA ARG A 187 7.27 1.62 16.04
C ARG A 187 6.34 0.44 15.87
N VAL A 188 6.80 -0.59 15.17
CA VAL A 188 6.00 -1.75 14.77
C VAL A 188 6.79 -3.03 15.02
N ASP A 189 6.06 -4.13 15.15
CA ASP A 189 6.59 -5.48 15.02
C ASP A 189 6.14 -6.01 13.66
N ALA A 190 7.06 -6.01 12.69
CA ALA A 190 6.71 -6.33 11.30
C ALA A 190 7.90 -6.91 10.54
N SER A 191 7.62 -7.77 9.56
CA SER A 191 8.67 -8.29 8.70
C SER A 191 9.42 -7.13 7.99
N PRO A 192 10.72 -7.28 7.70
CA PRO A 192 11.47 -6.25 6.97
C PRO A 192 10.86 -5.91 5.61
N ALA A 193 10.17 -6.86 4.98
CA ALA A 193 9.46 -6.64 3.72
C ALA A 193 8.27 -5.67 3.86
N VAL A 194 7.62 -5.62 5.02
CA VAL A 194 6.42 -4.80 5.28
C VAL A 194 6.76 -3.36 5.70
N LEU A 195 7.91 -3.13 6.35
CA LEU A 195 8.31 -1.81 6.85
C LEU A 195 8.22 -0.67 5.82
N PRO A 196 8.67 -0.82 4.56
CA PRO A 196 8.56 0.24 3.56
C PRO A 196 7.10 0.61 3.24
N THR A 197 6.20 -0.36 3.30
CA THR A 197 4.76 -0.14 3.07
C THR A 197 4.14 0.60 4.26
N VAL A 198 4.47 0.20 5.49
CA VAL A 198 4.05 0.91 6.71
C VAL A 198 4.54 2.36 6.68
N ALA A 199 5.82 2.61 6.43
CA ALA A 199 6.38 3.96 6.36
C ALA A 199 5.66 4.82 5.31
N ARG A 200 5.34 4.23 4.15
CA ARG A 200 4.55 4.90 3.11
C ARG A 200 3.12 5.19 3.57
N LEU A 201 2.43 4.26 4.23
CA LEU A 201 1.06 4.45 4.69
C LEU A 201 0.99 5.52 5.80
N VAL A 202 1.91 5.49 6.76
CA VAL A 202 2.07 6.54 7.77
C VAL A 202 2.30 7.87 7.08
N ARG A 203 3.27 7.93 6.14
CA ARG A 203 3.55 9.13 5.35
C ARG A 203 2.27 9.60 4.70
N ASP A 204 1.62 8.81 3.86
CA ASP A 204 0.47 9.22 3.05
C ASP A 204 -0.79 9.60 3.85
N PHE A 205 -1.09 8.86 4.93
CA PHE A 205 -2.41 8.92 5.57
C PHE A 205 -2.39 9.43 7.01
N ARG A 206 -1.32 9.25 7.79
CA ARG A 206 -1.30 9.64 9.22
C ARG A 206 -0.39 10.83 9.55
N SER A 207 0.67 11.03 8.79
CA SER A 207 1.71 12.00 9.14
C SER A 207 1.36 13.42 8.68
N PRO A 208 1.37 14.43 9.56
CA PRO A 208 1.41 15.82 9.15
C PRO A 208 2.82 16.24 8.68
N GLU A 209 3.85 15.48 9.04
CA GLU A 209 5.25 15.75 8.73
C GLU A 209 5.64 15.28 7.31
N PRO A 210 6.68 15.85 6.71
CA PRO A 210 7.14 15.45 5.38
C PRO A 210 7.77 14.05 5.37
N VAL A 211 8.32 13.59 6.50
CA VAL A 211 8.97 12.27 6.62
C VAL A 211 8.16 11.36 7.57
N ALA A 212 8.09 10.08 7.22
CA ALA A 212 7.64 9.04 8.13
C ALA A 212 8.63 7.87 8.15
N VAL A 213 8.80 7.29 9.33
CA VAL A 213 9.66 6.14 9.59
C VAL A 213 8.80 5.01 10.15
N ALA A 214 8.98 3.80 9.63
CA ALA A 214 8.55 2.57 10.29
C ALA A 214 9.79 1.90 10.88
N LEU A 215 9.78 1.67 12.19
CA LEU A 215 10.90 1.12 12.95
C LEU A 215 10.49 -0.20 13.58
N ASP A 216 11.28 -1.24 13.35
CA ASP A 216 11.26 -2.47 14.13
C ASP A 216 12.54 -2.53 14.96
N GLU A 217 12.39 -2.30 16.26
CA GLU A 217 13.52 -2.29 17.21
C GLU A 217 14.08 -3.69 17.43
N THR A 218 13.25 -4.72 17.34
CA THR A 218 13.65 -6.12 17.60
C THR A 218 14.43 -6.69 16.43
N ALA A 219 14.05 -6.34 15.21
CA ALA A 219 14.74 -6.74 13.99
C ALA A 219 15.97 -5.85 13.68
N GLY A 220 16.15 -4.72 14.38
CA GLY A 220 17.21 -3.76 14.06
C GLY A 220 17.06 -3.18 12.67
N ARG A 221 15.81 -2.90 12.25
CA ARG A 221 15.48 -2.43 10.89
C ARG A 221 14.56 -1.21 10.95
N LEU A 222 14.78 -0.26 10.03
CA LEU A 222 13.79 0.78 9.76
C LEU A 222 13.65 1.04 8.26
N ALA A 223 12.48 1.54 7.89
CA ALA A 223 12.20 2.06 6.55
C ALA A 223 11.68 3.49 6.65
N VAL A 224 12.04 4.31 5.67
CA VAL A 224 11.75 5.75 5.66
C VAL A 224 11.06 6.13 4.36
N ALA A 225 10.07 6.99 4.45
CA ALA A 225 9.36 7.54 3.30
C ALA A 225 9.17 9.05 3.48
N ALA A 226 9.56 9.83 2.48
CA ALA A 226 9.33 11.28 2.45
C ALA A 226 8.25 11.63 1.42
N THR A 227 7.59 12.76 1.61
CA THR A 227 6.93 13.46 0.51
C THR A 227 8.01 13.88 -0.48
N GLY A 228 7.97 13.37 -1.71
CA GLY A 228 8.72 14.01 -2.78
C GLY A 228 8.14 15.39 -2.96
N GLY A 229 8.96 16.45 -2.92
CA GLY A 229 8.53 17.77 -3.37
C GLY A 229 7.86 17.59 -4.73
N GLY A 230 6.55 17.81 -4.78
CA GLY A 230 5.77 17.51 -5.96
C GLY A 230 6.31 18.34 -7.12
N SER A 231 6.80 17.70 -8.18
CA SER A 231 6.93 18.40 -9.46
C SER A 231 5.54 18.65 -10.02
N ALA A 232 4.87 19.68 -9.49
CA ALA A 232 4.13 20.56 -10.38
C ALA A 232 5.19 21.15 -11.32
N ALA A 233 5.00 20.97 -12.63
CA ALA A 233 5.91 21.50 -13.64
C ALA A 233 5.96 23.04 -13.52
N GLY A 234 6.87 23.56 -12.70
CA GLY A 234 6.96 24.99 -12.41
C GLY A 234 7.67 25.36 -11.11
N ASP A 235 7.66 24.50 -10.09
CA ASP A 235 8.37 24.82 -8.84
C ASP A 235 9.83 24.36 -8.91
N ALA A 236 10.73 25.31 -8.68
CA ALA A 236 12.17 25.09 -8.54
C ALA A 236 12.41 23.89 -7.61
N ALA A 237 13.37 23.03 -7.98
CA ALA A 237 13.75 21.82 -7.27
C ALA A 237 13.64 21.98 -5.75
N VAL A 238 12.49 21.60 -5.19
CA VAL A 238 12.31 21.51 -3.74
C VAL A 238 13.38 20.53 -3.30
N ASP A 239 14.29 20.97 -2.44
CA ASP A 239 15.43 20.18 -1.99
C ASP A 239 14.91 18.81 -1.55
N ARG A 240 15.15 17.81 -2.39
CA ARG A 240 14.76 16.44 -2.09
C ARG A 240 15.60 16.06 -0.90
N ILE A 241 14.96 15.59 0.18
CA ILE A 241 15.55 15.27 1.48
C ILE A 241 16.71 14.24 1.39
N GLY A 242 17.01 13.70 0.19
CA GLY A 242 18.22 12.91 0.00
C GLY A 242 18.21 11.66 0.86
N LEU A 243 17.02 11.08 1.13
CA LEU A 243 16.85 10.06 2.16
C LEU A 243 17.82 8.88 2.05
N GLY A 244 18.19 8.47 0.84
CA GLY A 244 19.21 7.43 0.65
C GLY A 244 20.60 7.81 1.16
N ASP A 245 21.02 9.07 0.99
CA ASP A 245 22.27 9.58 1.55
C ASP A 245 22.18 9.71 3.07
N ALA A 246 21.07 10.26 3.58
CA ALA A 246 20.82 10.36 5.02
C ALA A 246 20.83 8.98 5.71
N CYS A 247 20.16 7.98 5.12
CA CYS A 247 20.18 6.61 5.64
C CYS A 247 21.58 6.01 5.64
N ARG A 248 22.41 6.24 4.60
CA ARG A 248 23.79 5.74 4.55
C ARG A 248 24.66 6.36 5.64
N THR A 249 24.57 7.67 5.83
CA THR A 249 25.31 8.39 6.88
C THR A 249 24.91 7.88 8.26
N ALA A 250 23.61 7.88 8.58
CA ALA A 250 23.09 7.43 9.86
C ALA A 250 23.42 5.96 10.16
N ALA A 251 23.33 5.09 9.17
CA ALA A 251 23.72 3.70 9.30
C ALA A 251 25.22 3.56 9.62
N GLY A 252 26.08 4.31 8.93
CA GLY A 252 27.53 4.29 9.17
C GLY A 252 27.93 4.69 10.60
N GLU A 253 27.21 5.63 11.20
CA GLU A 253 27.42 6.04 12.61
C GLU A 253 27.01 4.96 13.61
N ALA A 254 25.98 4.18 13.28
CA ALA A 254 25.46 3.09 14.11
C ALA A 254 26.09 1.72 13.79
N GLY A 255 27.05 1.65 12.85
CA GLY A 255 27.69 0.39 12.43
C GLY A 255 26.77 -0.52 11.62
N GLY A 256 25.84 0.04 10.85
CA GLY A 256 24.89 -0.67 10.00
C GLY A 256 24.99 -0.31 8.51
N ASP A 257 24.07 -0.87 7.73
CA ASP A 257 23.92 -0.63 6.30
C ASP A 257 22.72 0.27 6.01
N GLY A 258 22.93 1.29 5.17
CA GLY A 258 21.89 2.22 4.73
C GLY A 258 21.68 2.19 3.22
N TRP A 259 20.44 2.33 2.77
CA TRP A 259 20.10 2.38 1.34
C TRP A 259 18.94 3.33 1.08
N GLY A 260 18.75 3.70 -0.19
CA GLY A 260 17.58 4.45 -0.59
C GLY A 260 17.75 5.27 -1.85
N THR A 261 16.68 6.00 -2.11
CA THR A 261 16.48 7.03 -3.14
C THR A 261 16.25 8.36 -2.43
N PRO A 262 16.07 9.48 -3.16
CA PRO A 262 15.82 10.77 -2.51
C PRO A 262 14.54 10.84 -1.66
N VAL A 263 13.57 9.92 -1.83
CA VAL A 263 12.25 9.96 -1.17
C VAL A 263 11.88 8.69 -0.40
N ARG A 264 12.75 7.67 -0.41
CA ARG A 264 12.55 6.41 0.32
C ARG A 264 13.90 5.84 0.70
N GLY A 265 14.02 5.23 1.87
CA GLY A 265 15.25 4.56 2.29
C GLY A 265 15.01 3.52 3.37
N GLY A 266 16.09 2.92 3.84
CA GLY A 266 16.07 2.00 4.97
C GLY A 266 17.44 1.88 5.61
N ILE A 267 17.44 1.39 6.85
CA ILE A 267 18.65 1.11 7.63
C ILE A 267 18.51 -0.29 8.23
N ALA A 268 19.63 -1.01 8.22
CA ALA A 268 19.82 -2.30 8.84
C ALA A 268 20.98 -2.24 9.82
N VAL A 269 20.76 -2.66 11.07
CA VAL A 269 21.80 -2.77 12.08
C VAL A 269 21.74 -4.18 12.67
N ASP A 270 22.85 -4.92 12.61
CA ASP A 270 22.88 -6.34 13.02
C ASP A 270 23.33 -6.53 14.49
N ASP A 271 24.24 -5.69 14.99
CA ASP A 271 24.78 -5.75 16.37
C ASP A 271 24.75 -4.39 17.10
N GLY A 272 24.06 -3.40 16.54
CA GLY A 272 24.07 -2.00 16.97
C GLY A 272 22.70 -1.48 17.35
N ASP A 273 22.69 -0.24 17.83
CA ASP A 273 21.49 0.41 18.34
C ASP A 273 20.71 1.11 17.21
N ILE A 274 19.64 0.47 16.75
CA ILE A 274 18.75 1.05 15.73
C ILE A 274 18.10 2.37 16.20
N THR A 275 18.00 2.61 17.52
CA THR A 275 17.52 3.90 18.04
C THR A 275 18.58 5.00 17.89
N ALA A 276 19.87 4.67 17.97
CA ALA A 276 20.96 5.59 17.64
C ALA A 276 20.95 5.92 16.14
N ALA A 277 20.74 4.91 15.27
CA ALA A 277 20.58 5.15 13.84
C ALA A 277 19.36 6.03 13.52
N LEU A 278 18.24 5.84 14.22
CA LEU A 278 17.07 6.72 14.10
C LEU A 278 17.38 8.16 14.53
N ALA A 279 18.15 8.34 15.61
CA ALA A 279 18.54 9.66 16.08
C ALA A 279 19.43 10.37 15.03
N ALA A 280 20.47 9.70 14.53
CA ALA A 280 21.34 10.22 13.48
C ALA A 280 20.58 10.54 12.19
N LEU A 281 19.63 9.67 11.79
CA LEU A 281 18.77 9.92 10.63
C LEU A 281 17.95 11.19 10.81
N ARG A 282 17.40 11.41 12.01
CA ARG A 282 16.59 12.60 12.32
C ARG A 282 17.41 13.89 12.32
N GLU A 283 18.70 13.81 12.62
CA GLU A 283 19.61 14.97 12.53
C GLU A 283 20.02 15.28 11.08
N ALA A 284 19.95 14.28 10.19
CA ALA A 284 20.34 14.40 8.80
C ALA A 284 19.22 14.86 7.84
N ILE A 285 17.97 14.98 8.32
CA ILE A 285 16.78 15.36 7.54
C ILE A 285 16.20 16.69 8.02
#